data_AF-A0A947XMZ7-F1
#
_entry.id   AF-A0A947XMZ7-F1
#
_cell.length_a   1.000
_cell.length_b   1.000
_cell.length_c   1.000
_cell.angle_alpha   90.00
_cell.angle_beta   90.00
_cell.angle_gamma   90.00
#
_symmetry.space_group_name_H-M   'P 1'
#
loop_
_entity.id
_entity.type
_entity.pdbx_description
1 polymer ?
#
loop_
_entity_poly.entity_id
_entity_poly.type
_entity_poly.pdbx_seq_one_letter_code
_entity_poly.pdbx_strand_id
1 'polypeptide(L)'
;MITLNNQRLSLTIDPQHGSNMISFQVEKQELIYCGQTLLQNHDFTGNFVLWPFPNRVRNRCYQFNNRQYSLAEVAVPRGNFPLIHGLVRDETWQFTVGSDTLTTWIDITPRFRYWQCWPWRSRLT
;
A
#
# COMPACT_ATOMS: atom_id res chain seq x y z
N MET A 1 9.55 -7.72 -6.31
CA MET A 1 10.71 -7.01 -5.74
C MET A 1 11.58 -6.40 -6.82
N ILE A 2 11.93 -5.12 -6.66
CA ILE A 2 12.78 -4.32 -7.55
C ILE A 2 13.75 -3.53 -6.68
N THR A 3 15.04 -3.57 -6.99
CA THR A 3 16.08 -2.90 -6.22
C THR A 3 16.74 -1.79 -7.05
N LEU A 4 16.82 -0.59 -6.49
CA LEU A 4 17.69 0.48 -6.98
C LEU A 4 18.83 0.67 -6.01
N ASN A 5 20.05 0.83 -6.51
CA ASN A 5 21.20 1.10 -5.65
C ASN A 5 22.23 1.99 -6.35
N ASN A 6 23.02 2.65 -5.52
CA ASN A 6 24.25 3.31 -5.91
C ASN A 6 25.32 3.01 -4.85
N GLN A 7 26.45 3.73 -4.89
CA GLN A 7 27.57 3.48 -3.97
C GLN A 7 27.23 3.64 -2.48
N ARG A 8 26.18 4.40 -2.14
CA ARG A 8 25.82 4.74 -0.74
C ARG A 8 24.42 4.28 -0.35
N LEU A 9 23.49 4.18 -1.30
CA LEU A 9 22.09 3.92 -1.04
C LEU A 9 21.65 2.64 -1.75
N SER A 10 20.78 1.86 -1.11
CA SER A 10 20.04 0.77 -1.75
C SER A 10 18.61 0.78 -1.25
N LEU A 11 17.64 0.64 -2.13
CA LEU A 11 16.22 0.51 -1.78
C LEU A 11 15.62 -0.65 -2.56
N THR A 12 14.73 -1.40 -1.92
CA THR A 12 13.97 -2.47 -2.56
C THR A 12 12.48 -2.25 -2.33
N ILE A 13 11.72 -2.16 -3.43
CA ILE A 13 10.26 -2.03 -3.45
C ILE A 13 9.65 -3.35 -3.91
N ASP A 14 8.51 -3.73 -3.35
CA ASP A 14 7.70 -4.83 -3.82
C ASP A 14 6.33 -4.39 -4.35
N PRO A 15 6.19 -4.19 -5.67
CA PRO A 15 4.92 -3.80 -6.28
C PRO A 15 3.78 -4.79 -6.06
N GLN A 16 4.07 -6.07 -5.78
CA GLN A 16 3.03 -7.09 -5.54
C GLN A 16 2.30 -6.91 -4.21
N HIS A 17 2.89 -6.18 -3.26
CA HIS A 17 2.36 -5.94 -1.93
C HIS A 17 2.18 -4.43 -1.70
N GLY A 18 1.38 -3.77 -2.55
CA GLY A 18 1.00 -2.38 -2.35
C GLY A 18 2.12 -1.36 -2.53
N SER A 19 3.08 -1.68 -3.39
CA SER A 19 4.32 -0.92 -3.56
C SER A 19 5.09 -0.70 -2.23
N ASN A 20 5.13 -1.75 -1.40
CA ASN A 20 5.80 -1.71 -0.11
C ASN A 20 7.31 -1.59 -0.27
N MET A 21 7.94 -0.62 0.40
CA MET A 21 9.38 -0.55 0.54
C MET A 21 9.83 -1.51 1.64
N ILE A 22 10.48 -2.60 1.23
CA ILE A 22 10.85 -3.73 2.09
C ILE A 22 12.31 -3.69 2.55
N SER A 23 13.13 -2.81 1.96
CA SER A 23 14.51 -2.55 2.40
C SER A 23 14.91 -1.13 2.00
N PHE A 24 15.58 -0.43 2.89
CA PHE A 24 16.21 0.86 2.63
C PHE A 24 17.51 0.98 3.40
N GLN A 25 18.63 0.93 2.68
CA GLN A 25 19.96 0.93 3.23
C GLN A 25 20.72 2.22 2.91
N VAL A 26 21.41 2.75 3.92
CA VAL A 26 22.34 3.87 3.80
C VAL A 26 23.69 3.40 4.32
N GLU A 27 24.73 3.44 3.49
CA GLU A 27 26.08 2.97 3.84
C GLU A 27 26.08 1.53 4.42
N LYS A 28 25.22 0.66 3.85
CA LYS A 28 24.97 -0.74 4.28
C LYS A 28 24.23 -0.90 5.61
N GLN A 29 23.82 0.19 6.26
CA GLN A 29 22.93 0.14 7.42
C GLN A 29 21.47 0.04 6.94
N GLU A 30 20.78 -1.04 7.32
CA GLU A 30 19.33 -1.19 7.08
C GLU A 30 18.53 -0.26 8.00
N LEU A 31 17.63 0.53 7.40
CA LEU A 31 16.80 1.51 8.10
C LEU A 31 15.33 1.10 8.20
N ILE A 32 14.91 0.08 7.45
CA ILE A 32 13.52 -0.40 7.47
C ILE A 32 13.47 -1.85 7.94
N TYR A 33 12.61 -2.11 8.91
CA TYR A 33 12.27 -3.47 9.30
C TYR A 33 11.24 -4.07 8.34
N CYS A 34 11.61 -5.16 7.68
CA CYS A 34 10.67 -6.01 6.94
C CYS A 34 10.83 -7.47 7.37
N GLY A 35 9.81 -8.02 8.01
CA GLY A 35 9.74 -9.43 8.36
C GLY A 35 9.17 -10.24 7.20
N GLN A 36 9.94 -11.16 6.62
CA GLN A 36 9.51 -11.92 5.45
C GLN A 36 8.21 -12.71 5.68
N THR A 37 8.05 -13.33 6.85
CA THR A 37 6.83 -14.04 7.23
C THR A 37 5.64 -13.08 7.39
N LEU A 38 5.86 -11.85 7.85
CA LEU A 38 4.79 -10.84 7.94
C LEU A 38 4.36 -10.42 6.53
N LEU A 39 5.33 -10.15 5.64
CA LEU A 39 5.06 -9.77 4.25
C LEU A 39 4.25 -10.86 3.51
N GLN A 40 4.66 -12.12 3.62
CA GLN A 40 3.97 -13.27 3.00
C GLN A 40 2.54 -13.46 3.54
N ASN A 41 2.30 -13.10 4.79
CA ASN A 41 0.97 -13.16 5.41
C ASN A 41 0.16 -11.86 5.23
N HIS A 42 0.62 -10.94 4.38
CA HIS A 42 0.00 -9.63 4.19
C HIS A 42 -0.17 -8.85 5.51
N ASP A 43 0.74 -8.99 6.47
CA ASP A 43 0.70 -8.31 7.77
C ASP A 43 1.49 -6.98 7.74
N PHE A 44 1.46 -6.22 8.83
CA PHE A 44 2.12 -4.92 8.91
C PHE A 44 3.65 -5.07 9.01
N THR A 45 4.34 -4.74 7.91
CA THR A 45 5.81 -4.74 7.85
C THR A 45 6.30 -3.90 6.67
N GLY A 46 7.58 -3.49 6.69
CA GLY A 46 8.12 -2.57 5.70
C GLY A 46 7.49 -1.18 5.79
N ASN A 47 7.52 -0.45 4.67
CA ASN A 47 6.87 0.84 4.50
C ASN A 47 5.88 0.77 3.32
N PHE A 48 4.63 0.49 3.63
CA PHE A 48 3.54 0.34 2.67
C PHE A 48 2.64 1.57 2.57
N VAL A 49 1.98 1.73 1.42
CA VAL A 49 1.12 2.89 1.13
C VAL A 49 -0.24 2.77 1.83
N LEU A 50 -0.63 3.84 2.53
CA LEU A 50 -1.94 3.97 3.18
C LEU A 50 -2.83 4.93 2.39
N TRP A 51 -3.74 4.40 1.57
CA TRP A 51 -4.66 5.22 0.78
C TRP A 51 -5.98 4.51 0.47
N PRO A 52 -7.15 5.20 0.45
CA PRO A 52 -7.35 6.64 0.69
C PRO A 52 -7.57 6.97 2.16
N PHE A 53 -7.65 5.94 3.01
CA PHE A 53 -7.94 6.06 4.42
C PHE A 53 -6.67 5.77 5.21
N PRO A 54 -5.80 6.77 5.44
CA PRO A 54 -4.71 6.58 6.38
C PRO A 54 -5.31 6.42 7.76
N ASN A 55 -5.16 5.22 8.33
CA ASN A 55 -5.68 4.89 9.65
C ASN A 55 -7.23 4.77 9.68
N ARG A 56 -7.78 4.65 10.88
CA ARG A 56 -9.14 4.23 11.16
C ARG A 56 -10.20 5.09 10.47
N VAL A 57 -11.22 4.43 9.92
CA VAL A 57 -12.50 5.07 9.57
C VAL A 57 -13.54 4.63 10.59
N ARG A 58 -14.08 5.60 11.34
CA ARG A 58 -15.08 5.35 12.39
C ARG A 58 -16.23 4.53 11.84
N ASN A 59 -16.64 3.49 12.57
CA ASN A 59 -17.75 2.59 12.21
C ASN A 59 -17.64 1.97 10.81
N ARG A 60 -16.45 1.96 10.19
CA ARG A 60 -16.22 1.50 8.81
C ARG A 60 -17.17 2.17 7.81
N CYS A 61 -17.52 3.43 8.04
CA CYS A 61 -18.41 4.15 7.13
C CYS A 61 -18.05 5.63 7.08
N TYR A 62 -18.37 6.24 5.95
CA TYR A 62 -18.24 7.67 5.76
C TYR A 62 -19.35 8.15 4.82
N GLN A 63 -19.60 9.46 4.85
CA GLN A 63 -20.58 10.11 3.99
C GLN A 63 -19.87 11.14 3.13
N PHE A 64 -20.21 11.14 1.84
CA PHE A 64 -19.75 12.16 0.89
C PHE A 64 -20.84 12.43 -0.13
N ASN A 65 -21.07 13.70 -0.46
CA ASN A 65 -22.09 14.14 -1.42
C ASN A 65 -23.48 13.49 -1.19
N ASN A 66 -23.97 13.55 0.06
CA ASN A 66 -25.24 12.95 0.49
C ASN A 66 -25.39 11.44 0.25
N ARG A 67 -24.28 10.74 -0.01
CA ARG A 67 -24.24 9.28 -0.13
C ARG A 67 -23.41 8.69 1.01
N GLN A 68 -23.92 7.61 1.59
CA GLN A 68 -23.19 6.79 2.56
C GLN A 68 -22.40 5.70 1.85
N TYR A 69 -21.18 5.46 2.33
CA TYR A 69 -20.27 4.44 1.84
C TYR A 69 -19.89 3.51 3.00
N SER A 70 -19.82 2.22 2.70
CA SER A 70 -19.49 1.16 3.66
C SER A 70 -18.12 0.57 3.34
N LEU A 71 -17.33 0.34 4.37
CA LEU A 71 -16.03 -0.35 4.35
C LEU A 71 -16.13 -1.70 5.07
N ALA A 72 -17.35 -2.25 5.20
CA ALA A 72 -17.61 -3.49 5.93
C ALA A 72 -16.86 -4.69 5.34
N GLU A 73 -16.68 -4.72 4.01
CA GLU A 73 -15.99 -5.78 3.26
C GLU A 73 -14.46 -5.67 3.30
N VAL A 74 -13.90 -4.58 3.83
CA VAL A 74 -12.45 -4.40 3.95
C VAL A 74 -11.94 -5.29 5.08
N ALA A 75 -11.27 -6.39 4.70
CA ALA A 75 -10.56 -7.27 5.61
C ALA A 75 -9.19 -6.68 5.96
N VAL A 76 -8.83 -6.71 7.24
CA VAL A 76 -7.49 -6.38 7.72
C VAL A 76 -6.94 -7.55 8.53
N PRO A 77 -5.68 -7.96 8.34
CA PRO A 77 -5.07 -9.00 9.16
C PRO A 77 -4.96 -8.49 10.60
N ARG A 78 -5.57 -9.23 11.53
CA ARG A 78 -5.58 -9.02 12.99
C ARG A 78 -6.47 -7.83 13.48
N GLY A 79 -7.16 -8.04 14.61
CA GLY A 79 -8.02 -7.04 15.28
C GLY A 79 -7.22 -5.82 15.78
N ASN A 80 -7.78 -4.62 16.01
CA ASN A 80 -9.02 -4.29 16.70
C ASN A 80 -9.83 -3.16 16.00
N PHE A 81 -11.15 -3.34 15.96
CA PHE A 81 -12.17 -2.54 15.29
C PHE A 81 -12.03 -0.99 15.39
N PRO A 82 -12.33 -0.21 14.33
CA PRO A 82 -12.17 -0.56 12.92
C PRO A 82 -10.89 0.11 12.39
N LEU A 83 -9.77 -0.62 12.54
CA LEU A 83 -8.53 -0.31 11.85
C LEU A 83 -8.75 -0.42 10.34
N ILE A 84 -8.44 0.64 9.60
CA ILE A 84 -8.44 0.67 8.13
C ILE A 84 -7.11 1.35 7.77
N HIS A 85 -6.35 0.77 6.85
CA HIS A 85 -4.99 1.20 6.54
C HIS A 85 -4.86 1.25 5.02
N GLY A 86 -5.75 2.05 4.43
CA GLY A 86 -5.97 2.10 2.99
C GLY A 86 -6.67 0.86 2.44
N LEU A 87 -6.76 0.85 1.11
CA LEU A 87 -7.36 -0.16 0.25
C LEU A 87 -6.34 -0.74 -0.74
N VAL A 88 -5.12 -0.20 -0.79
CA VAL A 88 -4.13 -0.49 -1.85
C VAL A 88 -2.92 -1.29 -1.37
N ARG A 89 -2.84 -1.57 -0.06
CA ARG A 89 -1.70 -2.23 0.59
C ARG A 89 -1.44 -3.65 0.09
N ASP A 90 -2.51 -4.38 -0.21
CA ASP A 90 -2.43 -5.78 -0.64
C ASP A 90 -2.62 -5.94 -2.15
N GLU A 91 -2.64 -4.82 -2.88
CA GLU A 91 -2.89 -4.80 -4.31
C GLU A 91 -1.57 -4.84 -5.08
N THR A 92 -1.62 -5.35 -6.31
CA THR A 92 -0.47 -5.33 -7.21
C THR A 92 -0.42 -4.01 -7.97
N TRP A 93 0.74 -3.37 -7.91
CA TRP A 93 1.04 -2.11 -8.59
C TRP A 93 1.81 -2.36 -9.89
N GLN A 94 1.57 -1.50 -10.87
CA GLN A 94 2.37 -1.40 -12.08
C GLN A 94 3.64 -0.61 -11.80
N PHE A 95 4.67 -0.75 -12.63
CA PHE A 95 5.93 -0.04 -12.41
C PHE A 95 6.73 0.18 -13.70
N THR A 96 7.62 1.17 -13.65
CA THR A 96 8.67 1.44 -14.65
C THR A 96 9.98 1.72 -13.93
N VAL A 97 11.07 1.16 -14.46
CA VAL A 97 12.43 1.35 -13.95
C VAL A 97 13.18 2.27 -14.90
N GLY A 98 13.71 3.38 -14.38
CA GLY A 98 14.67 4.25 -15.04
C GLY A 98 16.11 3.93 -14.64
N SER A 99 17.06 4.79 -15.00
CA SER A 99 18.48 4.63 -14.63
C SER A 99 18.72 4.65 -13.12
N ASP A 100 18.02 5.55 -12.42
CA ASP A 100 18.18 5.90 -11.02
C ASP A 100 16.82 6.16 -10.34
N THR A 101 15.73 5.87 -11.05
CA THR A 101 14.37 6.09 -10.60
C THR A 101 13.51 4.84 -10.75
N LEU A 102 12.55 4.68 -9.85
CA LEU A 102 11.52 3.64 -9.90
C LEU A 102 10.21 4.37 -9.67
N THR A 103 9.30 4.25 -10.63
CA THR A 103 7.94 4.75 -10.50
C THR A 103 7.01 3.55 -10.42
N THR A 104 6.12 3.54 -9.44
CA THR A 104 5.09 2.52 -9.29
C THR A 104 3.73 3.19 -9.30
N TRP A 105 2.69 2.57 -9.87
CA TRP A 105 1.36 3.16 -9.83
C TRP A 105 0.26 2.10 -9.79
N ILE A 106 -0.91 2.53 -9.34
CA ILE A 106 -2.15 1.73 -9.39
C ILE A 106 -3.29 2.60 -9.91
N ASP A 107 -4.05 2.06 -10.86
CA ASP A 107 -5.24 2.68 -11.42
C ASP A 107 -6.50 2.20 -10.70
N ILE A 108 -7.22 3.13 -10.09
CA ILE A 108 -8.51 2.88 -9.47
C ILE A 108 -9.59 3.02 -10.55
N THR A 109 -10.21 1.89 -10.86
CA THR A 109 -11.24 1.78 -11.89
C THR A 109 -12.43 0.98 -11.35
N PRO A 110 -13.56 0.88 -12.07
CA PRO A 110 -14.67 0.01 -11.67
C PRO A 110 -14.30 -1.48 -11.49
N ARG A 111 -13.12 -1.92 -11.94
CA ARG A 111 -12.60 -3.28 -11.72
C ARG A 111 -11.81 -3.42 -10.42
N PHE A 112 -11.52 -2.31 -9.74
CA PHE A 112 -10.79 -2.31 -8.47
C PHE A 112 -11.57 -3.09 -7.41
N ARG A 113 -10.87 -3.92 -6.63
CA ARG A 113 -11.46 -4.82 -5.63
C ARG A 113 -12.42 -4.10 -4.68
N TYR A 114 -12.06 -2.89 -4.27
CA TYR A 114 -12.81 -2.08 -3.32
C TYR A 114 -13.55 -0.92 -4.00
N TRP A 115 -13.99 -1.07 -5.25
CA TRP A 115 -14.67 0.00 -5.98
C TRP A 115 -15.92 0.52 -5.24
N GLN A 116 -16.72 -0.35 -4.63
CA GLN A 116 -17.92 0.10 -3.89
C GLN A 116 -17.57 0.89 -2.62
N CYS A 117 -16.40 0.63 -2.04
CA CYS A 117 -15.84 1.35 -0.91
C CYS A 117 -15.30 2.74 -1.31
N TRP A 118 -14.75 2.88 -2.53
CA TRP A 118 -14.19 4.12 -3.08
C TRP A 118 -14.42 4.22 -4.61
N PRO A 119 -15.61 4.66 -5.07
CA PRO A 119 -15.98 4.61 -6.49
C PRO A 119 -15.55 5.88 -7.25
N TRP A 120 -14.31 6.32 -7.04
CA TRP A 120 -13.74 7.42 -7.80
C TRP A 120 -12.57 6.92 -8.64
N ARG A 121 -12.60 7.26 -9.93
CA ARG A 121 -11.48 6.99 -10.82
C ARG A 121 -10.31 7.87 -10.41
N SER A 122 -9.16 7.25 -10.17
CA SER A 122 -7.93 7.95 -9.78
C SER A 122 -6.71 7.09 -10.12
N ARG A 123 -5.54 7.72 -10.15
CA ARG A 123 -4.23 7.04 -10.20
C ARG A 123 -3.43 7.47 -8.99
N LEU A 124 -2.81 6.51 -8.32
CA LEU A 124 -1.76 6.76 -7.33
C LEU A 124 -0.43 6.44 -7.99
N THR A 125 0.60 7.25 -7.76
CA THR A 125 1.95 7.09 -8.31
C THR A 125 2.97 7.42 -7.24
#